data_AF-A0A1D7YM60-F1
#
_entry.id   AF-A0A1D7YM60-F1
#
_cell.length_a   1.000
_cell.length_b   1.000
_cell.length_c   1.000
_cell.angle_alpha   90.00
_cell.angle_beta   90.00
_cell.angle_gamma   90.00
#
_symmetry.space_group_name_H-M   'P 1'
#
loop_
_entity.id
_entity.type
_entity.pdbx_description
1 polymer ?
#
loop_
_entity_poly.entity_id
_entity_poly.type
_entity_poly.pdbx_seq_one_letter_code
_entity_poly.pdbx_strand_id
1 'polypeptide(L)'
;MGIFARDESRTNLAASRIARQATASLAGLLAGQGKTRSDLAAAMGVSPGRVSQIMSGDANLTVRTLAAVAEALDADVQITFCPRPQSTDAKARGSTDASPIKSSGLSTRH
;
A
#
# COMPACT_ATOMS: atom_id res chain seq x y z
N MET A 1 -2.71 29.98 6.00
CA MET A 1 -2.89 28.85 5.06
C MET A 1 -1.62 27.98 5.12
N GLY A 2 -1.54 26.86 5.86
CA GLY A 2 -0.23 26.20 5.96
C GLY A 2 -0.02 24.85 6.67
N ILE A 3 -1.04 24.18 7.22
CA ILE A 3 -0.82 22.90 7.94
C ILE A 3 -1.64 21.76 7.33
N PHE A 4 -2.83 22.05 6.79
CA PHE A 4 -3.72 21.06 6.18
C PHE A 4 -3.29 20.60 4.77
N ALA A 5 -2.59 21.43 3.99
CA ALA A 5 -2.19 21.09 2.62
C ALA A 5 -1.15 19.94 2.54
N ARG A 6 -0.31 19.80 3.59
CA ARG A 6 0.67 18.69 3.68
C ARG A 6 0.01 17.34 3.93
N ASP A 7 -1.06 17.33 4.72
CA ASP A 7 -1.83 16.12 5.00
C ASP A 7 -2.62 15.69 3.78
N GLU A 8 -3.27 16.65 3.10
CA GLU A 8 -4.02 16.41 1.87
C GLU A 8 -3.13 15.87 0.74
N SER A 9 -1.92 16.42 0.58
CA SER A 9 -0.94 15.89 -0.39
C SER A 9 -0.49 14.46 -0.06
N ARG A 10 -0.22 14.17 1.22
CA ARG A 10 0.18 12.81 1.65
C ARG A 10 -0.97 11.82 1.45
N THR A 11 -2.19 12.23 1.78
CA THR A 11 -3.41 11.44 1.60
C THR A 11 -3.67 11.17 0.14
N ASN A 12 -3.53 12.17 -0.74
CA ASN A 12 -3.71 12.00 -2.18
C ASN A 12 -2.66 11.04 -2.79
N LEU A 13 -1.40 11.14 -2.37
CA LEU A 13 -0.34 10.21 -2.77
C LEU A 13 -0.56 8.79 -2.25
N ALA A 14 -1.14 8.64 -1.05
CA ALA A 14 -1.53 7.34 -0.52
C ALA A 14 -2.70 6.75 -1.32
N ALA A 15 -3.73 7.56 -1.60
CA ALA A 15 -4.89 7.19 -2.39
C ALA A 15 -4.49 6.74 -3.80
N SER A 16 -3.66 7.51 -4.50
CA SER A 16 -3.14 7.15 -5.84
C SER A 16 -2.35 5.82 -5.82
N ARG A 17 -1.57 5.57 -4.76
CA ARG A 17 -0.87 4.29 -4.60
C ARG A 17 -1.84 3.11 -4.43
N ILE A 18 -2.86 3.27 -3.58
CA ILE A 18 -3.89 2.24 -3.37
C ILE A 18 -4.66 1.98 -4.67
N ALA A 19 -5.07 3.04 -5.38
CA ALA A 19 -5.75 2.94 -6.66
C ALA A 19 -4.92 2.17 -7.69
N ARG A 20 -3.63 2.53 -7.85
CA ARG A 20 -2.71 1.80 -8.74
C ARG A 20 -2.49 0.34 -8.35
N GLN A 21 -2.43 0.04 -7.05
CA GLN A 21 -2.30 -1.33 -6.57
C GLN A 21 -3.56 -2.15 -6.91
N ALA A 22 -4.74 -1.57 -6.68
CA ALA A 22 -6.01 -2.21 -7.01
C ALA A 22 -6.13 -2.47 -8.52
N THR A 23 -5.79 -1.49 -9.37
CA THR A 23 -5.85 -1.67 -10.83
C THR A 23 -4.83 -2.68 -11.35
N ALA A 24 -3.64 -2.74 -10.76
CA ALA A 24 -2.65 -3.76 -11.08
C ALA A 24 -3.14 -5.17 -10.70
N SER A 25 -3.73 -5.32 -9.51
CA SER A 25 -4.33 -6.59 -9.05
C SER A 25 -5.46 -7.02 -9.98
N LEU A 26 -6.32 -6.10 -10.39
CA LEU A 26 -7.41 -6.35 -11.34
C LEU A 26 -6.90 -6.75 -12.72
N ALA A 27 -5.85 -6.09 -13.23
CA ALA A 27 -5.23 -6.48 -14.49
C ALA A 27 -4.65 -7.91 -14.43
N GLY A 28 -4.03 -8.27 -13.30
CA GLY A 28 -3.56 -9.63 -13.06
C GLY A 28 -4.70 -10.65 -13.03
N LEU A 29 -5.81 -10.33 -12.38
CA LEU A 29 -7.01 -11.19 -12.34
C LEU A 29 -7.59 -11.42 -13.74
N LEU A 30 -7.75 -10.35 -14.53
CA LEU A 30 -8.22 -10.46 -15.91
C LEU A 30 -7.32 -11.36 -16.76
N ALA A 31 -6.01 -11.15 -16.67
CA ALA A 31 -5.03 -11.97 -17.38
C ALA A 31 -5.09 -13.44 -16.95
N GLY A 32 -5.20 -13.71 -15.64
CA GLY A 32 -5.34 -15.07 -15.10
C GLY A 32 -6.64 -15.78 -15.52
N GLN A 33 -7.71 -15.02 -15.75
CA GLN A 33 -8.99 -15.53 -16.27
C GLN A 33 -9.06 -15.54 -17.81
N GLY A 34 -8.03 -15.06 -18.52
CA GLY A 34 -8.05 -14.92 -19.98
C GLY A 34 -9.06 -13.89 -20.51
N LYS A 35 -9.50 -12.95 -19.66
CA LYS A 35 -10.48 -11.92 -20.01
C LYS A 35 -9.80 -10.62 -20.44
N THR A 36 -10.39 -9.94 -21.39
CA THR A 36 -9.95 -8.61 -21.86
C THR A 36 -10.68 -7.49 -21.11
N ARG A 37 -10.23 -6.24 -21.31
CA ARG A 37 -10.95 -5.05 -20.82
C ARG A 37 -12.33 -4.89 -21.44
N SER A 38 -12.51 -5.34 -22.68
CA SER A 38 -13.80 -5.34 -23.36
C SER A 38 -14.76 -6.34 -22.73
N ASP A 39 -14.26 -7.51 -22.32
CA ASP A 39 -15.06 -8.52 -21.62
C ASP A 39 -15.49 -8.00 -20.25
N LEU A 40 -14.60 -7.30 -19.54
CA LEU A 40 -14.97 -6.61 -18.29
C LEU A 40 -16.04 -5.54 -18.52
N ALA A 41 -15.92 -4.75 -19.59
CA ALA A 41 -16.91 -3.72 -19.92
C ALA A 41 -18.29 -4.36 -20.17
N ALA A 42 -18.32 -5.46 -20.93
CA ALA A 42 -19.54 -6.22 -21.20
C ALA A 42 -20.14 -6.83 -19.92
N ALA A 43 -19.32 -7.47 -19.09
CA ALA A 43 -19.76 -8.09 -17.83
C ALA A 43 -20.31 -7.06 -16.83
N MET A 44 -19.71 -5.87 -16.77
CA MET A 44 -20.17 -4.78 -15.93
C MET A 44 -21.34 -3.99 -16.52
N GLY A 45 -21.69 -4.19 -17.80
CA GLY A 45 -22.69 -3.39 -18.50
C GLY A 45 -22.31 -1.91 -18.65
N VAL A 46 -21.01 -1.60 -18.80
CA VAL A 46 -20.49 -0.22 -18.91
C VAL A 46 -19.72 0.01 -20.20
N SER A 47 -19.42 1.27 -20.52
CA SER A 47 -18.64 1.59 -21.71
C SER A 47 -17.15 1.20 -21.57
N PRO A 48 -16.45 0.88 -22.68
CA PRO A 48 -14.99 0.65 -22.67
C PRO A 48 -14.19 1.85 -22.12
N GLY A 49 -14.69 3.07 -22.36
CA GLY A 49 -14.12 4.29 -21.78
C GLY A 49 -14.19 4.30 -20.26
N ARG A 50 -15.30 3.82 -19.68
CA ARG A 50 -15.44 3.68 -18.23
C ARG A 50 -14.45 2.67 -17.66
N VAL A 51 -14.25 1.53 -18.32
CA VAL A 51 -13.22 0.55 -17.90
C VAL A 51 -11.82 1.13 -18.01
N SER A 52 -11.53 1.90 -19.06
CA SER A 52 -10.23 2.57 -19.21
C SER A 52 -9.97 3.58 -18.09
N GLN A 53 -11.00 4.32 -17.68
CA GLN A 53 -10.94 5.22 -16.53
C GLN A 53 -10.72 4.46 -15.20
N ILE A 54 -11.38 3.32 -15.01
CA ILE A 54 -11.16 2.45 -13.84
C ILE A 54 -9.71 1.96 -13.83
N MET A 55 -9.19 1.53 -14.98
CA MET A 55 -7.86 0.93 -15.12
C MET A 55 -6.71 1.94 -15.07
N SER A 56 -6.96 3.23 -15.28
CA SER A 56 -5.90 4.24 -15.24
C SER A 56 -5.28 4.40 -13.85
N GLY A 57 -6.00 4.02 -12.78
CA GLY A 57 -5.53 4.15 -11.40
C GLY A 57 -5.41 5.59 -10.90
N ASP A 58 -5.80 6.56 -11.74
CA ASP A 58 -5.84 8.00 -11.46
C ASP A 58 -7.27 8.48 -11.20
N ALA A 59 -8.26 7.68 -11.59
CA ALA A 59 -9.64 7.91 -11.23
C ALA A 59 -9.87 7.64 -9.75
N ASN A 60 -10.76 8.44 -9.14
CA ASN A 60 -11.24 8.21 -7.78
C ASN A 60 -12.04 6.90 -7.73
N LEU A 61 -11.33 5.80 -7.51
CA LEU A 61 -11.87 4.46 -7.38
C LEU A 61 -12.65 4.36 -6.08
N THR A 62 -13.95 4.10 -6.21
CA THR A 62 -14.83 3.92 -5.04
C THR A 62 -14.87 2.45 -4.64
N VAL A 63 -15.16 2.18 -3.36
CA VAL A 63 -15.43 0.82 -2.88
C VAL A 63 -16.57 0.17 -3.69
N ARG A 64 -17.60 0.94 -4.06
CA ARG A 64 -18.69 0.48 -4.92
C ARG A 64 -18.20 0.02 -6.29
N THR A 65 -17.25 0.75 -6.89
CA THR A 65 -16.65 0.36 -8.17
C THR A 65 -15.89 -0.95 -8.04
N LEU A 66 -15.10 -1.11 -6.98
CA LEU A 66 -14.36 -2.34 -6.72
C LEU A 66 -15.29 -3.54 -6.54
N ALA A 67 -16.36 -3.38 -5.75
CA ALA A 67 -17.38 -4.41 -5.57
C ALA A 67 -18.06 -4.78 -6.90
N ALA A 68 -18.47 -3.80 -7.71
CA ALA A 68 -19.09 -4.06 -9.00
C ALA A 68 -18.18 -4.81 -9.98
N VAL A 69 -16.87 -4.52 -9.96
CA VAL A 69 -15.88 -5.27 -10.74
C VAL A 69 -15.75 -6.71 -10.23
N ALA A 70 -15.73 -6.89 -8.91
CA ALA A 70 -15.58 -8.19 -8.27
C ALA A 70 -16.76 -9.12 -8.62
N GLU A 71 -17.99 -8.61 -8.48
CA GLU A 71 -19.22 -9.30 -8.90
C GLU A 71 -19.19 -9.67 -10.39
N ALA A 72 -18.75 -8.75 -11.27
CA ALA A 72 -18.66 -9.00 -12.71
C ALA A 72 -17.60 -10.07 -13.07
N LEU A 73 -16.64 -10.34 -12.18
CA LEU A 73 -15.57 -11.30 -12.40
C LEU A 73 -15.71 -12.57 -11.55
N ASP A 74 -16.81 -12.70 -10.80
CA ASP A 74 -17.06 -13.78 -9.82
C ASP A 74 -15.87 -13.92 -8.85
N ALA A 75 -15.49 -12.80 -8.24
CA ALA A 75 -14.34 -12.67 -7.37
C ALA A 75 -14.67 -11.87 -6.10
N ASP A 76 -13.80 -11.98 -5.09
CA ASP A 76 -13.90 -11.24 -3.82
C ASP A 76 -12.84 -10.14 -3.70
N VAL A 77 -13.19 -9.04 -3.03
CA VAL A 77 -12.26 -7.96 -2.66
C VAL A 77 -11.96 -8.03 -1.17
N GLN A 78 -10.69 -8.17 -0.82
CA GLN A 78 -10.21 -8.10 0.57
C GLN A 78 -9.40 -6.82 0.80
N ILE A 79 -9.69 -6.13 1.91
CA ILE A 79 -8.99 -4.90 2.32
C ILE A 79 -8.33 -5.14 3.68
N THR A 80 -7.00 -5.00 3.73
CA THR A 80 -6.20 -5.19 4.94
C THR A 80 -5.42 -3.93 5.26
N PHE A 81 -5.53 -3.43 6.49
CA PHE A 81 -4.72 -2.33 6.98
C PHE A 81 -3.45 -2.87 7.64
N CYS A 82 -2.29 -2.42 7.14
CA CYS A 82 -1.00 -2.77 7.71
C CYS A 82 -0.39 -1.58 8.44
N PRO A 83 0.25 -1.79 9.61
CA PRO A 83 0.97 -0.72 10.28
C PRO A 83 2.10 -0.23 9.37
N ARG A 84 2.26 1.10 9.25
CA ARG A 84 3.38 1.68 8.51
C ARG A 84 4.67 1.40 9.29
N PRO A 85 5.74 0.92 8.64
CA PRO A 85 7.03 0.77 9.30
C PRO A 85 7.46 2.13 9.81
N GLN A 86 7.44 2.31 11.12
CA GLN A 86 8.03 3.46 11.78
C GLN A 86 9.53 3.37 11.51
N SER A 87 10.07 4.31 10.73
CA SER A 87 11.52 4.44 10.52
C SER A 87 12.18 4.53 11.89
N THR A 88 12.66 3.40 12.38
CA THR A 88 13.25 3.25 13.71
C THR A 88 14.71 3.66 13.61
N ASP A 89 14.95 4.90 13.17
CA ASP A 89 16.29 5.46 13.02
C ASP A 89 16.56 6.61 14.00
N ALA A 90 15.58 6.98 14.83
CA ALA A 90 15.71 8.05 15.81
C ALA A 90 15.88 7.58 17.26
N LYS A 91 15.83 6.27 17.55
CA LYS A 91 15.91 5.73 18.93
C LYS A 91 17.25 5.05 19.27
N ALA A 92 18.32 5.28 18.51
CA ALA A 92 19.65 4.73 18.77
C ALA A 92 20.71 5.77 19.19
N ARG A 93 20.33 7.02 19.49
CA ARG A 93 21.28 8.09 19.91
C ARG A 93 21.19 8.52 21.38
N GLY A 94 20.52 7.76 22.24
CA GLY A 94 20.36 8.14 23.64
C GLY A 94 20.23 6.94 24.58
N SER A 95 21.29 6.15 24.73
CA SER A 95 21.51 5.31 25.90
C SER A 95 22.96 4.85 25.91
N THR A 96 23.90 5.63 26.43
CA THR A 96 24.37 5.63 27.83
C THR A 96 25.78 5.07 27.85
N ASP A 97 26.71 5.97 28.15
CA ASP A 97 28.00 5.74 28.76
C ASP A 97 28.04 4.46 29.62
N ALA A 98 28.79 3.47 29.15
CA ALA A 98 29.25 2.37 29.97
C ALA A 98 30.72 2.13 29.64
N SER A 99 31.55 3.03 30.15
CA SER A 99 33.00 2.87 30.25
C SER A 99 33.35 1.51 30.91
N PRO A 100 34.15 0.62 30.28
CA PRO A 100 34.70 -0.54 30.98
C PRO A 100 35.95 -0.11 31.74
N ILE A 101 35.78 0.26 33.01
CA ILE A 101 36.85 0.22 34.01
C ILE A 101 37.22 -1.24 34.24
N LYS A 102 38.25 -1.75 33.55
CA LYS A 102 38.90 -3.00 33.91
C LYS A 102 40.08 -2.67 34.81
N SER A 103 39.79 -2.51 36.10
CA SER A 103 40.80 -2.44 37.15
C SER A 103 41.43 -3.80 37.37
N SER A 104 42.74 -3.75 37.48
CA SER A 104 43.73 -4.78 37.77
C SER A 104 43.37 -5.67 38.97
N GLY A 105 43.63 -6.98 38.83
CA GLY A 105 43.65 -7.95 39.93
C GLY A 105 44.84 -8.89 39.75
N LEU A 106 45.98 -8.46 40.29
CA LEU A 106 47.21 -9.22 40.46
C LEU A 106 46.92 -10.42 41.38
N SER A 107 47.17 -11.66 40.95
CA SER A 107 47.19 -12.82 41.86
C SER A 107 48.32 -13.77 41.50
N THR A 108 49.47 -13.52 42.11
CA THR A 108 50.58 -14.46 42.29
C THR A 108 50.18 -15.50 43.35
N ARG A 109 50.37 -16.79 43.07
CA ARG A 109 51.32 -17.64 43.82
C ARG A 109 51.30 -19.12 43.41
N HIS A 110 52.53 -19.61 43.31
CA HIS A 110 52.98 -20.99 43.44
C HIS A 110 52.87 -21.46 44.90
#